data_AF-A0A952LJF3-F1
#
_entry.id   AF-A0A952LJF3-F1
#
_cell.length_a   1.000
_cell.length_b   1.000
_cell.length_c   1.000
_cell.angle_alpha   90.00
_cell.angle_beta   90.00
_cell.angle_gamma   90.00
#
_symmetry.space_group_name_H-M   'P 1'
#
loop_
_entity.id
_entity.type
_entity.pdbx_description
1 polymer ?
#
loop_
_entity_poly.entity_id
_entity_poly.type
_entity_poly.pdbx_seq_one_letter_code
_entity_poly.pdbx_strand_id
1 'polypeptide(L)'
;MLGRIPILELSPQVDEGLWAATAFSGEVIPFRATAFREGHDKIGVDLILLDPAGVQTEHHMRPLTPGTDRWEVEVQLEQTGLWRYRVQAYADEYATWRHNAEVKVPAGIDVDLMLVMGRELLLRASKDKRRSTAERRHLSEAAKVVADTKRPVDERFAASIDGRIQQVLTERPVVSLPTLSATRAIQVERTRAGVGSWYEFFPRSEGAKKLPDGSWQSGTFRTAAKRLPEVAAMGFDVVYLPPIHPIGRTFRKGPNNSLDAGENDPGSPWAIGGPEGGHDAIHPDLGTEKDFTFFLGKAKQAGLEVALDLALQASPDHPWVTEHPEWFTTLPDGTIAYAENPPKKYQDIYPINFDNDYEGLRQEVLRIVRHWMSLGVRIFRVDNPHTKPLHFWEWLIHTVNETDPDVVFLAEAFTRPALMRTLAKAGFQQSYTYFTWRNTKEEL
;
A
#
# COMPACT_ATOMS: atom_id res chain seq x y z
N MET A 1 9.74 -11.58 24.42
CA MET A 1 9.53 -12.66 25.42
C MET A 1 8.26 -13.40 25.06
N LEU A 2 8.22 -14.72 25.27
CA LEU A 2 7.03 -15.53 25.00
C LEU A 2 5.96 -15.28 26.08
N GLY A 3 4.69 -15.22 25.67
CA GLY A 3 3.56 -15.17 26.59
C GLY A 3 3.10 -16.57 27.04
N ARG A 4 2.02 -16.63 27.82
CA ARG A 4 1.49 -17.88 28.38
C ARG A 4 1.03 -18.86 27.31
N ILE A 5 0.41 -18.35 26.25
CA ILE A 5 0.09 -19.09 25.02
C ILE A 5 0.94 -18.44 23.93
N PRO A 6 2.04 -19.08 23.48
CA PRO A 6 2.94 -18.52 22.48
C PRO A 6 2.23 -18.02 21.21
N ILE A 7 2.66 -16.84 20.73
CA ILE A 7 2.23 -16.23 19.46
C ILE A 7 3.47 -15.73 18.75
N LEU A 8 3.70 -16.22 17.53
CA LEU A 8 4.89 -15.97 16.71
C LEU A 8 4.50 -15.69 15.25
N GLU A 9 5.47 -15.23 14.46
CA GLU A 9 5.36 -15.18 12.99
C GLU A 9 4.07 -14.49 12.48
N LEU A 10 3.80 -13.30 13.04
CA LEU A 10 2.67 -12.46 12.63
C LEU A 10 2.78 -12.11 11.14
N SER A 11 1.64 -11.99 10.47
CA SER A 11 1.55 -11.47 9.10
C SER A 11 0.20 -10.75 8.93
N PRO A 12 0.13 -9.65 8.14
CA PRO A 12 1.22 -9.03 7.38
C PRO A 12 2.13 -8.13 8.24
N GLN A 13 3.44 -8.19 8.02
CA GLN A 13 4.40 -7.25 8.61
C GLN A 13 5.60 -7.06 7.67
N VAL A 14 6.30 -5.94 7.85
CA VAL A 14 7.62 -5.70 7.23
C VAL A 14 8.70 -6.14 8.22
N ASP A 15 9.60 -7.03 7.79
CA ASP A 15 10.52 -7.78 8.67
C ASP A 15 11.37 -6.91 9.61
N GLU A 16 11.78 -5.72 9.16
CA GLU A 16 12.60 -4.78 9.95
C GLU A 16 11.80 -4.11 11.08
N GLY A 17 10.47 -4.15 11.02
CA GLY A 17 9.58 -3.49 12.00
C GLY A 17 9.63 -1.96 11.99
N LEU A 18 10.30 -1.37 11.00
CA LEU A 18 10.45 0.08 10.84
C LEU A 18 9.23 0.72 10.16
N TRP A 19 8.65 0.01 9.19
CA TRP A 19 7.52 0.49 8.39
C TRP A 19 6.27 -0.35 8.63
N ALA A 20 5.10 0.26 8.45
CA ALA A 20 3.85 -0.47 8.42
C ALA A 20 3.81 -1.39 7.18
N ALA A 21 3.08 -2.49 7.27
CA ALA A 21 2.63 -3.17 6.05
C ALA A 21 1.67 -2.23 5.29
N THR A 22 1.57 -2.36 3.98
CA THR A 22 0.67 -1.53 3.18
C THR A 22 -0.48 -2.38 2.63
N ALA A 23 -1.60 -1.71 2.38
CA ALA A 23 -2.78 -2.27 1.75
C ALA A 23 -3.58 -1.15 1.07
N PHE A 24 -4.62 -1.50 0.33
CA PHE A 24 -5.55 -0.50 -0.22
C PHE A 24 -7.01 -0.75 0.20
N SER A 25 -7.81 0.30 0.18
CA SER A 25 -9.25 0.25 0.48
C SER A 25 -9.96 -0.73 -0.44
N GLY A 26 -10.57 -1.75 0.16
CA GLY A 26 -11.24 -2.86 -0.51
C GLY A 26 -10.41 -4.13 -0.64
N GLU A 27 -9.14 -4.14 -0.24
CA GLU A 27 -8.27 -5.32 -0.26
C GLU A 27 -8.63 -6.33 0.83
N VAL A 28 -8.65 -7.62 0.46
CA VAL A 28 -8.80 -8.74 1.40
C VAL A 28 -7.41 -9.18 1.84
N ILE A 29 -7.11 -9.02 3.13
CA ILE A 29 -5.80 -9.30 3.68
C ILE A 29 -5.85 -10.61 4.50
N PRO A 30 -4.97 -11.57 4.22
CA PRO A 30 -4.78 -12.74 5.07
C PRO A 30 -3.93 -12.38 6.30
N PHE A 31 -4.57 -12.29 7.46
CA PHE A 31 -3.89 -12.16 8.74
C PHE A 31 -3.48 -13.53 9.24
N ARG A 32 -2.20 -13.69 9.62
CA ARG A 32 -1.66 -14.99 10.06
C ARG A 32 -0.84 -14.88 11.33
N ALA A 33 -0.81 -15.98 12.08
CA ALA A 33 0.10 -16.17 13.21
C ALA A 33 0.41 -17.66 13.42
N THR A 34 1.54 -17.94 14.07
CA THR A 34 1.84 -19.24 14.66
C THR A 34 1.46 -19.18 16.13
N ALA A 35 0.53 -20.02 16.57
CA ALA A 35 0.10 -20.05 17.96
C ALA A 35 -0.16 -21.49 18.41
N PHE A 36 0.38 -21.82 19.59
CA PHE A 36 0.32 -23.15 20.18
C PHE A 36 0.41 -23.04 21.70
N ARG A 37 0.28 -24.18 22.40
CA ARG A 37 0.50 -24.28 23.84
C ARG A 37 1.23 -25.57 24.21
N GLU A 38 1.70 -25.65 25.44
CA GLU A 38 2.13 -26.90 26.04
C GLU A 38 0.96 -27.86 26.28
N GLY A 39 1.25 -29.17 26.34
CA GLY A 39 0.25 -30.20 26.58
C GLY A 39 -0.55 -30.54 25.32
N HIS A 40 -1.80 -30.96 25.50
CA HIS A 40 -2.66 -31.49 24.42
C HIS A 40 -4.02 -30.78 24.34
N ASP A 41 -4.25 -29.79 25.20
CA ASP A 41 -5.48 -29.02 25.24
C ASP A 41 -5.59 -28.12 24.01
N LYS A 42 -6.82 -27.80 23.61
CA LYS A 42 -7.09 -26.92 22.47
C LYS A 42 -6.86 -25.45 22.86
N ILE A 43 -6.53 -24.66 21.86
CA ILE A 43 -6.47 -23.19 21.94
C ILE A 43 -7.48 -22.58 20.98
N GLY A 44 -7.83 -21.32 21.24
CA GLY A 44 -8.43 -20.45 20.26
C GLY A 44 -7.50 -19.28 19.96
N VAL A 45 -7.68 -18.71 18.76
CA VAL A 45 -6.86 -17.60 18.26
C VAL A 45 -7.77 -16.60 17.57
N ASP A 46 -7.67 -15.34 17.96
CA ASP A 46 -8.48 -14.25 17.41
C ASP A 46 -7.57 -13.12 16.91
N LEU A 47 -7.94 -12.51 15.79
CA LEU A 47 -7.41 -11.23 15.33
C LEU A 47 -8.18 -10.11 16.03
N ILE A 48 -7.46 -9.20 16.67
CA ILE A 48 -7.99 -7.94 17.18
C ILE A 48 -7.54 -6.84 16.23
N LEU A 49 -8.50 -6.19 15.60
CA LEU A 49 -8.26 -5.16 14.59
C LEU A 49 -8.83 -3.83 15.08
N LEU A 50 -8.02 -2.78 15.02
CA LEU A 50 -8.37 -1.41 15.39
C LEU A 50 -8.34 -0.55 14.13
N ASP A 51 -9.48 0.01 13.78
CA ASP A 51 -9.61 0.90 12.64
C ASP A 51 -9.02 2.31 12.91
N PRO A 52 -8.86 3.14 11.87
CA PRO A 52 -8.37 4.52 12.02
C PRO A 52 -9.24 5.41 12.94
N ALA A 53 -10.53 5.09 13.11
CA ALA A 53 -11.44 5.79 14.02
C ALA A 53 -11.33 5.31 15.48
N GLY A 54 -10.56 4.25 15.75
CA GLY A 54 -10.39 3.67 17.07
C GLY A 54 -11.45 2.62 17.43
N VAL A 55 -12.24 2.14 16.46
CA VAL A 55 -13.19 1.05 16.67
C VAL A 55 -12.44 -0.28 16.61
N GLN A 56 -12.59 -1.08 17.66
CA GLN A 56 -12.02 -2.42 17.74
C GLN A 56 -13.03 -3.46 17.24
N THR A 57 -12.56 -4.38 16.41
CA THR A 57 -13.27 -5.59 15.99
C THR A 57 -12.44 -6.83 16.31
N GLU A 58 -13.12 -7.95 16.54
CA GLU A 58 -12.53 -9.25 16.87
C GLU A 58 -12.96 -10.26 15.81
N HIS A 59 -12.01 -11.02 15.25
CA HIS A 59 -12.24 -11.99 14.18
C HIS A 59 -11.60 -13.32 14.54
N HIS A 60 -12.39 -14.39 14.57
CA HIS A 60 -11.89 -15.72 14.92
C HIS A 60 -10.99 -16.27 13.81
N MET A 61 -9.79 -16.70 14.17
CA MET A 61 -8.83 -17.32 13.26
C MET A 61 -9.01 -18.84 13.23
N ARG A 62 -8.76 -19.44 12.07
CA ARG A 62 -8.87 -20.90 11.87
C ARG A 62 -7.50 -21.49 11.58
N PRO A 63 -7.24 -22.76 11.93
CA PRO A 63 -6.03 -23.44 11.51
C PRO A 63 -5.93 -23.44 9.98
N LEU A 64 -4.81 -22.93 9.45
CA LEU A 64 -4.52 -22.86 8.03
C LEU A 64 -4.29 -24.26 7.45
N THR A 65 -3.43 -25.03 8.11
CA THR A 65 -3.12 -26.42 7.76
C THR A 65 -3.06 -27.25 9.04
N PRO A 66 -3.71 -28.44 9.08
CA PRO A 66 -3.63 -29.33 10.24
C PRO A 66 -2.17 -29.66 10.60
N GLY A 67 -1.83 -29.52 11.89
CA GLY A 67 -0.51 -29.89 12.42
C GLY A 67 0.60 -28.85 12.25
N THR A 68 0.31 -27.67 11.71
CA THR A 68 1.33 -26.62 11.52
C THR A 68 1.27 -25.49 12.55
N ASP A 69 0.25 -25.49 13.42
CA ASP A 69 -0.03 -24.40 14.37
C ASP A 69 -0.15 -23.00 13.74
N ARG A 70 -0.39 -22.96 12.41
CA ARG A 70 -0.61 -21.73 11.66
C ARG A 70 -2.08 -21.42 11.66
N TRP A 71 -2.43 -20.20 12.00
CA TRP A 71 -3.79 -19.70 12.06
C TRP A 71 -3.97 -18.57 11.05
N GLU A 72 -5.15 -18.47 10.46
CA GLU A 72 -5.50 -17.46 9.48
C GLU A 72 -6.93 -16.94 9.66
N VAL A 73 -7.12 -15.65 9.39
CA VAL A 73 -8.41 -15.07 9.03
C VAL A 73 -8.20 -14.05 7.91
N GLU A 74 -9.09 -14.04 6.93
CA GLU A 74 -9.11 -13.05 5.87
C GLU A 74 -10.09 -11.93 6.24
N VAL A 75 -9.62 -10.67 6.17
CA VAL A 75 -10.45 -9.51 6.47
C VAL A 75 -10.28 -8.47 5.37
N GLN A 76 -11.40 -7.93 4.89
CA GLN A 76 -11.41 -6.82 3.95
C GLN A 76 -11.27 -5.49 4.70
N LEU A 77 -10.28 -4.66 4.33
CA LEU A 77 -10.10 -3.34 4.93
C LEU A 77 -10.68 -2.25 4.02
N GLU A 78 -11.75 -1.59 4.47
CA GLU A 78 -12.44 -0.58 3.64
C GLU A 78 -11.97 0.85 3.91
N GLN A 79 -11.62 1.20 5.14
CA GLN A 79 -11.27 2.57 5.50
C GLN A 79 -9.80 2.88 5.22
N THR A 80 -9.50 3.98 4.54
CA THR A 80 -8.13 4.49 4.40
C THR A 80 -7.61 5.03 5.74
N GLY A 81 -6.33 4.84 6.01
CA GLY A 81 -5.64 5.33 7.20
C GLY A 81 -4.81 4.25 7.88
N LEU A 82 -4.29 4.59 9.06
CA LEU A 82 -3.45 3.69 9.84
C LEU A 82 -4.30 2.74 10.69
N TRP A 83 -4.34 1.47 10.28
CA TRP A 83 -4.91 0.38 11.06
C TRP A 83 -3.87 -0.18 12.01
N ARG A 84 -4.33 -0.73 13.14
CA ARG A 84 -3.49 -1.50 14.06
C ARG A 84 -4.11 -2.85 14.30
N TYR A 85 -3.28 -3.88 14.44
CA TYR A 85 -3.76 -5.21 14.78
C TYR A 85 -2.88 -5.90 15.81
N ARG A 86 -3.51 -6.84 16.51
CA ARG A 86 -2.88 -7.79 17.43
C ARG A 86 -3.52 -9.15 17.22
N VAL A 87 -2.79 -10.20 17.56
CA VAL A 87 -3.36 -11.56 17.66
C VAL A 87 -3.48 -11.91 19.13
N GLN A 88 -4.63 -12.44 19.52
CA GLN A 88 -4.87 -13.04 20.83
C GLN A 88 -4.87 -14.56 20.70
N ALA A 89 -4.17 -15.24 21.59
CA ALA A 89 -4.27 -16.69 21.74
C ALA A 89 -4.63 -17.02 23.19
N TYR A 90 -5.44 -18.05 23.39
CA TYR A 90 -5.97 -18.43 24.70
C TYR A 90 -6.26 -19.92 24.78
N ALA A 91 -6.34 -20.45 26.00
CA ALA A 91 -6.82 -21.80 26.24
C ALA A 91 -8.32 -21.88 25.97
N ASP A 92 -8.73 -22.75 25.04
CA ASP A 92 -10.13 -23.01 24.76
C ASP A 92 -10.61 -24.19 25.62
N GLU A 93 -11.03 -23.84 26.83
CA GLU A 93 -11.45 -24.83 27.83
C GLU A 93 -12.73 -25.56 27.42
N TYR A 94 -13.65 -24.89 26.70
CA TYR A 94 -14.88 -25.54 26.26
C TYR A 94 -14.61 -26.52 25.13
N ALA A 95 -13.84 -26.13 24.10
CA ALA A 95 -13.49 -27.04 23.02
C ALA A 95 -12.68 -28.24 23.52
N THR A 96 -11.77 -28.02 24.47
CA THR A 96 -10.99 -29.09 25.13
C THR A 96 -11.91 -30.04 25.91
N TRP A 97 -12.75 -29.50 26.79
CA TRP A 97 -13.67 -30.29 27.59
C TRP A 97 -14.63 -31.07 26.71
N ARG A 98 -15.24 -30.43 25.71
CA ARG A 98 -16.19 -31.06 24.79
C ARG A 98 -15.57 -32.26 24.09
N HIS A 99 -14.37 -32.10 23.52
CA HIS A 99 -13.66 -33.19 22.86
C HIS A 99 -13.46 -34.39 23.79
N ASN A 100 -13.06 -34.14 25.03
CA ASN A 100 -12.89 -35.20 26.03
C ASN A 100 -14.23 -35.82 26.45
N ALA A 101 -15.26 -35.01 26.66
CA ALA A 101 -16.57 -35.45 27.12
C ALA A 101 -17.31 -36.30 26.06
N GLU A 102 -17.18 -35.96 24.77
CA GLU A 102 -17.72 -36.73 23.64
C GLU A 102 -17.16 -38.16 23.59
N VAL A 103 -15.96 -38.40 24.13
CA VAL A 103 -15.37 -39.74 24.23
C VAL A 103 -15.70 -40.40 25.57
N LYS A 104 -15.52 -39.67 26.68
CA LYS A 104 -15.60 -40.23 28.03
C LYS A 104 -17.03 -40.53 28.48
N VAL A 105 -17.98 -39.66 28.17
CA VAL A 105 -19.37 -39.82 28.63
C VAL A 105 -20.03 -41.07 28.04
N PRO A 106 -19.97 -41.33 26.71
CA PRO A 106 -20.51 -42.57 26.14
C PRO A 106 -19.78 -43.83 26.62
N ALA A 107 -18.49 -43.71 26.97
CA ALA A 107 -17.70 -44.82 27.52
C ALA A 107 -17.94 -45.08 29.01
N GLY A 108 -18.78 -44.28 29.69
CA GLY A 108 -19.06 -44.42 31.12
C GLY A 108 -17.88 -44.02 32.02
N ILE A 109 -16.95 -43.22 31.54
CA ILE A 109 -15.73 -42.83 32.26
C ILE A 109 -15.92 -41.45 32.90
N ASP A 110 -15.80 -41.37 34.24
CA ASP A 110 -15.87 -40.12 35.01
C ASP A 110 -17.08 -39.22 34.65
N VAL A 111 -18.21 -39.83 34.31
CA VAL A 111 -19.38 -39.15 33.72
C VAL A 111 -19.82 -37.94 34.54
N ASP A 112 -20.03 -38.12 35.85
CA ASP A 112 -20.48 -37.03 36.71
C ASP A 112 -19.47 -35.88 36.78
N LEU A 113 -18.17 -36.19 36.79
CA LEU A 113 -17.12 -35.18 36.76
C LEU A 113 -17.12 -34.42 35.42
N MET A 114 -17.25 -35.11 34.28
CA MET A 114 -17.36 -34.47 32.97
C MET A 114 -18.57 -33.53 32.90
N LEU A 115 -19.72 -33.95 33.41
CA LEU A 115 -20.92 -33.10 33.45
C LEU A 115 -20.75 -31.90 34.38
N VAL A 116 -20.12 -32.07 35.55
CA VAL A 116 -19.81 -30.94 36.44
C VAL A 116 -18.87 -29.94 35.78
N MET A 117 -17.81 -30.40 35.11
CA MET A 117 -16.89 -29.53 34.38
C MET A 117 -17.62 -28.73 33.28
N GLY A 118 -18.47 -29.41 32.48
CA GLY A 118 -19.28 -28.77 31.44
C GLY A 118 -20.21 -27.70 32.01
N ARG A 119 -20.90 -28.01 33.11
CA ARG A 119 -21.76 -27.06 33.83
C ARG A 119 -21.01 -25.79 34.21
N GLU A 120 -19.82 -25.91 34.82
CA GLU A 120 -19.04 -24.75 35.25
C GLU A 120 -18.63 -23.86 34.08
N LEU A 121 -18.28 -24.46 32.93
CA LEU A 121 -17.97 -23.71 31.70
C LEU A 121 -19.18 -22.94 31.19
N LEU A 122 -20.36 -23.57 31.15
CA LEU A 122 -21.61 -22.91 30.75
C LEU A 122 -21.99 -21.76 31.71
N LEU A 123 -21.83 -21.96 33.02
CA LEU A 123 -22.09 -20.93 34.02
C LEU A 123 -21.13 -19.74 33.85
N ARG A 124 -19.85 -19.99 33.61
CA ARG A 124 -18.88 -18.93 33.31
C ARG A 124 -19.26 -18.17 32.05
N ALA A 125 -19.58 -18.88 30.96
CA ALA A 125 -20.02 -18.27 29.72
C ALA A 125 -21.29 -17.42 29.88
N SER A 126 -22.26 -17.88 30.68
CA SER A 126 -23.52 -17.15 30.92
C SER A 126 -23.34 -15.81 31.66
N LYS A 127 -22.20 -15.62 32.34
CA LYS A 127 -21.90 -14.38 33.11
C LYS A 127 -21.25 -13.30 32.25
N ASP A 128 -20.78 -13.62 31.05
CA ASP A 128 -20.13 -12.66 30.17
C ASP A 128 -21.15 -11.69 29.55
N LYS A 129 -21.06 -10.43 29.95
CA LYS A 129 -21.99 -9.37 29.55
C LYS A 129 -21.90 -8.98 28.07
N ARG A 130 -20.86 -9.43 27.35
CA ARG A 130 -20.74 -9.22 25.90
C ARG A 130 -21.74 -10.08 25.11
N ARG A 131 -22.29 -11.13 25.72
CA ARG A 131 -23.35 -11.97 25.14
C ARG A 131 -24.72 -11.34 25.36
N SER A 132 -25.62 -11.53 24.41
CA SER A 132 -27.02 -11.12 24.51
C SER A 132 -27.73 -11.78 25.70
N THR A 133 -28.81 -11.17 26.16
CA THR A 133 -29.63 -11.72 27.26
C THR A 133 -30.17 -13.11 26.93
N ALA A 134 -30.52 -13.38 25.67
CA ALA A 134 -31.04 -14.67 25.23
C ALA A 134 -29.97 -15.77 25.29
N GLU A 135 -28.75 -15.47 24.83
CA GLU A 135 -27.62 -16.42 24.89
C GLU A 135 -27.22 -16.73 26.33
N ARG A 136 -27.09 -15.69 27.17
CA ARG A 136 -26.78 -15.86 28.60
C ARG A 136 -27.84 -16.72 29.29
N ARG A 137 -29.12 -16.48 29.01
CA ARG A 137 -30.22 -17.29 29.53
C ARG A 137 -30.11 -18.74 29.07
N HIS A 138 -29.93 -18.99 27.77
CA HIS A 138 -29.79 -20.33 27.19
C HIS A 138 -28.67 -21.12 27.88
N LEU A 139 -27.48 -20.53 27.98
CA LEU A 139 -26.32 -21.13 28.67
C LEU A 139 -26.63 -21.45 30.14
N SER A 140 -27.30 -20.53 30.85
CA SER A 140 -27.64 -20.72 32.26
C SER A 140 -28.71 -21.81 32.48
N GLU A 141 -29.69 -21.94 31.58
CA GLU A 141 -30.71 -23.00 31.67
C GLU A 141 -30.10 -24.36 31.32
N ALA A 142 -29.25 -24.43 30.29
CA ALA A 142 -28.49 -25.62 29.95
C ALA A 142 -27.66 -26.10 31.15
N ALA A 143 -26.96 -25.19 31.84
CA ALA A 143 -26.22 -25.53 33.06
C ALA A 143 -27.12 -26.12 34.17
N LYS A 144 -28.38 -25.69 34.30
CA LYS A 144 -29.33 -26.29 35.25
C LYS A 144 -29.73 -27.70 34.84
N VAL A 145 -29.98 -27.94 33.55
CA VAL A 145 -30.28 -29.28 33.03
C VAL A 145 -29.12 -30.23 33.29
N VAL A 146 -27.89 -29.80 33.01
CA VAL A 146 -26.67 -30.58 33.28
C VAL A 146 -26.51 -30.91 34.77
N ALA A 147 -26.96 -30.01 35.66
CA ALA A 147 -26.89 -30.20 37.11
C ALA A 147 -27.98 -31.13 37.69
N ASP A 148 -29.06 -31.39 36.94
CA ASP A 148 -30.21 -32.15 37.42
C ASP A 148 -29.93 -33.66 37.38
N THR A 149 -29.46 -34.21 38.51
CA THR A 149 -29.12 -35.63 38.65
C THR A 149 -30.32 -36.57 38.54
N LYS A 150 -31.55 -36.05 38.47
CA LYS A 150 -32.75 -36.86 38.20
C LYS A 150 -32.94 -37.15 36.72
N ARG A 151 -32.27 -36.43 35.83
CA ARG A 151 -32.33 -36.64 34.38
C ARG A 151 -31.33 -37.72 33.93
N PRO A 152 -31.64 -38.48 32.87
CA PRO A 152 -30.68 -39.39 32.25
C PRO A 152 -29.39 -38.68 31.83
N VAL A 153 -28.27 -39.40 31.88
CA VAL A 153 -26.94 -38.89 31.49
C VAL A 153 -26.96 -38.33 30.07
N ASP A 154 -27.57 -39.04 29.12
CA ASP A 154 -27.61 -38.63 27.71
C ASP A 154 -28.33 -37.29 27.52
N GLU A 155 -29.40 -37.05 28.28
CA GLU A 155 -30.14 -35.79 28.22
C GLU A 155 -29.32 -34.64 28.80
N ARG A 156 -28.65 -34.87 29.94
CA ARG A 156 -27.76 -33.91 30.58
C ARG A 156 -26.58 -33.58 29.66
N PHE A 157 -25.98 -34.58 29.04
CA PHE A 157 -24.86 -34.39 28.13
C PHE A 157 -25.28 -33.67 26.86
N ALA A 158 -26.37 -34.08 26.21
CA ALA A 158 -26.91 -33.39 25.03
C ALA A 158 -27.20 -31.91 25.30
N ALA A 159 -27.73 -31.58 26.48
CA ALA A 159 -27.97 -30.19 26.88
C ALA A 159 -26.68 -29.37 27.05
N SER A 160 -25.52 -29.99 27.21
CA SER A 160 -24.24 -29.27 27.36
C SER A 160 -23.49 -29.00 26.04
N ILE A 161 -23.91 -29.69 24.97
CA ILE A 161 -23.28 -29.64 23.65
C ILE A 161 -24.30 -29.38 22.54
N ASP A 162 -25.47 -28.84 22.86
CA ASP A 162 -26.48 -28.55 21.84
C ASP A 162 -25.94 -27.56 20.78
N GLY A 163 -26.49 -27.62 19.57
CA GLY A 163 -25.97 -26.84 18.44
C GLY A 163 -25.95 -25.32 18.68
N ARG A 164 -26.89 -24.79 19.48
CA ARG A 164 -26.92 -23.37 19.84
C ARG A 164 -25.83 -23.02 20.84
N ILE A 165 -25.54 -23.89 21.81
CA ILE A 165 -24.40 -23.70 22.72
C ILE A 165 -23.09 -23.72 21.93
N GLN A 166 -22.92 -24.69 21.02
CA GLN A 166 -21.73 -24.76 20.18
C GLN A 166 -21.55 -23.48 19.38
N GLN A 167 -22.60 -23.00 18.71
CA GLN A 167 -22.54 -21.75 17.96
C GLN A 167 -22.14 -20.56 18.84
N VAL A 168 -22.81 -20.37 19.99
CA VAL A 168 -22.53 -19.25 20.90
C VAL A 168 -21.11 -19.30 21.45
N LEU A 169 -20.59 -20.50 21.73
CA LEU A 169 -19.25 -20.69 22.28
C LEU A 169 -18.16 -20.73 21.20
N THR A 170 -18.49 -20.98 19.94
CA THR A 170 -17.58 -20.78 18.81
C THR A 170 -17.47 -19.29 18.46
N GLU A 171 -18.59 -18.55 18.43
CA GLU A 171 -18.59 -17.11 18.14
C GLU A 171 -17.97 -16.29 19.27
N ARG A 172 -18.20 -16.71 20.52
CA ARG A 172 -17.60 -16.09 21.71
C ARG A 172 -17.12 -17.21 22.63
N PRO A 173 -15.84 -17.58 22.59
CA PRO A 173 -15.31 -18.64 23.44
C PRO A 173 -15.20 -18.27 24.93
N VAL A 174 -15.01 -19.29 25.77
CA VAL A 174 -14.62 -19.09 27.17
C VAL A 174 -13.11 -18.92 27.21
N VAL A 175 -12.67 -17.67 27.20
CA VAL A 175 -11.25 -17.31 27.16
C VAL A 175 -10.60 -17.52 28.52
N SER A 176 -9.54 -18.33 28.55
CA SER A 176 -8.64 -18.51 29.70
C SER A 176 -7.19 -18.29 29.29
N LEU A 177 -6.38 -17.74 30.20
CA LEU A 177 -4.93 -17.52 29.99
C LEU A 177 -4.61 -16.71 28.70
N PRO A 178 -5.29 -15.59 28.43
CA PRO A 178 -5.08 -14.86 27.19
C PRO A 178 -3.65 -14.33 27.08
N THR A 179 -3.07 -14.48 25.91
CA THR A 179 -1.83 -13.83 25.50
C THR A 179 -2.14 -12.94 24.32
N LEU A 180 -1.56 -11.73 24.31
CA LEU A 180 -1.68 -10.80 23.19
C LEU A 180 -0.31 -10.61 22.55
N SER A 181 -0.27 -10.60 21.23
CA SER A 181 0.93 -10.29 20.47
C SER A 181 1.36 -8.83 20.65
N ALA A 182 2.56 -8.50 20.15
CA ALA A 182 2.91 -7.11 19.89
C ALA A 182 1.93 -6.48 18.89
N THR A 183 1.71 -5.18 19.03
CA THR A 183 0.92 -4.41 18.06
C THR A 183 1.70 -4.30 16.75
N ARG A 184 0.96 -4.46 15.65
CA ARG A 184 1.42 -4.26 14.28
C ARG A 184 0.53 -3.22 13.60
N ALA A 185 1.06 -2.59 12.56
CA ALA A 185 0.39 -1.52 11.84
C ALA A 185 0.26 -1.86 10.36
N ILE A 186 -0.85 -1.44 9.78
CA ILE A 186 -1.12 -1.52 8.34
C ILE A 186 -1.56 -0.14 7.89
N GLN A 187 -0.86 0.43 6.92
CA GLN A 187 -1.26 1.65 6.25
C GLN A 187 -2.20 1.27 5.09
N VAL A 188 -3.47 1.61 5.21
CA VAL A 188 -4.47 1.38 4.15
C VAL A 188 -4.61 2.65 3.33
N GLU A 189 -4.32 2.57 2.05
CA GLU A 189 -4.35 3.69 1.13
C GLU A 189 -5.60 3.63 0.24
N ARG A 190 -5.84 4.66 -0.59
CA ARG A 190 -6.99 4.63 -1.51
C ARG A 190 -6.84 3.51 -2.54
N THR A 191 -7.95 3.01 -3.07
CA THR A 191 -7.96 1.88 -4.02
C THR A 191 -7.00 2.06 -5.22
N ARG A 192 -6.86 3.28 -5.75
CA ARG A 192 -5.96 3.57 -6.88
C ARG A 192 -4.47 3.33 -6.58
N ALA A 193 -4.06 3.33 -5.32
CA ALA A 193 -2.70 2.97 -4.92
C ALA A 193 -2.40 1.51 -5.25
N GLY A 194 -3.39 0.61 -5.16
CA GLY A 194 -3.23 -0.82 -5.49
C GLY A 194 -3.81 -1.25 -6.85
N VAL A 195 -4.81 -0.52 -7.38
CA VAL A 195 -5.58 -0.95 -8.57
C VAL A 195 -5.78 0.19 -9.56
N GLY A 196 -5.30 0.02 -10.80
CA GLY A 196 -5.65 0.90 -11.91
C GLY A 196 -4.94 0.56 -13.21
N SER A 197 -5.57 0.93 -14.32
CA SER A 197 -5.00 0.80 -15.66
C SER A 197 -4.38 2.13 -16.10
N TRP A 198 -3.12 2.11 -16.54
CA TRP A 198 -2.34 3.30 -16.89
C TRP A 198 -2.11 3.42 -18.40
N TYR A 199 -2.29 4.62 -18.95
CA TYR A 199 -2.01 4.96 -20.34
C TYR A 199 -1.03 6.14 -20.43
N GLU A 200 0.10 5.92 -21.07
CA GLU A 200 1.09 6.98 -21.34
C GLU A 200 0.91 7.54 -22.75
N PHE A 201 0.92 8.87 -22.88
CA PHE A 201 1.07 9.52 -24.19
C PHE A 201 1.71 10.90 -24.08
N PHE A 202 2.18 11.43 -25.21
CA PHE A 202 2.84 12.74 -25.29
C PHE A 202 1.85 13.82 -25.77
N PRO A 203 1.48 14.81 -24.93
CA PRO A 203 0.56 15.88 -25.33
C PRO A 203 1.01 16.67 -26.56
N ARG A 204 2.32 16.88 -26.69
CA ARG A 204 2.93 17.58 -27.84
C ARG A 204 2.69 16.88 -29.17
N SER A 205 2.41 15.57 -29.18
CA SER A 205 2.13 14.81 -30.40
C SER A 205 0.66 14.91 -30.82
N GLU A 206 -0.25 15.11 -29.86
CA GLU A 206 -1.69 15.17 -30.11
C GLU A 206 -2.09 16.51 -30.72
N GLY A 207 -2.21 16.53 -32.06
CA GLY A 207 -2.46 17.74 -32.84
C GLY A 207 -1.21 18.35 -33.46
N ALA A 208 -0.06 17.68 -33.34
CA ALA A 208 1.16 18.11 -34.00
C ALA A 208 1.01 18.12 -35.53
N LYS A 209 1.62 19.11 -36.18
CA LYS A 209 1.60 19.25 -37.64
C LYS A 209 2.97 19.66 -38.15
N LYS A 210 3.41 19.00 -39.22
CA LYS A 210 4.60 19.45 -39.95
C LYS A 210 4.25 20.67 -40.78
N LEU A 211 5.01 21.75 -40.63
CA LEU A 211 4.85 22.99 -41.36
C LEU A 211 5.59 22.94 -42.72
N PRO A 212 5.23 23.80 -43.69
CA PRO A 212 5.84 23.79 -45.03
C PRO A 212 7.35 24.03 -45.06
N ASP A 213 7.89 24.72 -44.05
CA ASP A 213 9.32 24.97 -43.87
C ASP A 213 10.08 23.77 -43.28
N GLY A 214 9.38 22.67 -42.99
CA GLY A 214 9.94 21.46 -42.42
C GLY A 214 9.93 21.38 -40.90
N SER A 215 9.58 22.47 -40.21
CA SER A 215 9.44 22.51 -38.74
C SER A 215 8.17 21.79 -38.26
N TRP A 216 8.06 21.56 -36.95
CA TRP A 216 6.87 20.96 -36.34
C TRP A 216 6.15 22.00 -35.47
N GLN A 217 4.86 22.18 -35.73
CA GLN A 217 3.95 22.76 -34.76
C GLN A 217 3.56 21.70 -33.74
N SER A 218 3.78 21.97 -32.46
CA SER A 218 3.39 21.10 -31.35
C SER A 218 1.86 21.04 -31.18
N GLY A 219 1.38 19.94 -30.61
CA GLY A 219 0.10 19.88 -29.91
C GLY A 219 0.11 20.71 -28.62
N THR A 220 -1.08 21.02 -28.12
CA THR A 220 -1.33 21.78 -26.87
C THR A 220 -2.14 20.92 -25.90
N PHE A 221 -2.28 21.34 -24.65
CA PHE A 221 -3.23 20.69 -23.72
C PHE A 221 -4.66 20.66 -24.26
N ARG A 222 -5.08 21.66 -25.03
CA ARG A 222 -6.43 21.70 -25.62
C ARG A 222 -6.62 20.66 -26.72
N THR A 223 -5.60 20.41 -27.53
CA THR A 223 -5.66 19.38 -28.57
C THR A 223 -5.49 17.99 -27.96
N ALA A 224 -4.57 17.83 -27.01
CA ALA A 224 -4.37 16.59 -26.26
C ALA A 224 -5.61 16.15 -25.49
N ALA A 225 -6.41 17.08 -24.95
CA ALA A 225 -7.65 16.75 -24.26
C ALA A 225 -8.66 15.99 -25.13
N LYS A 226 -8.55 16.07 -26.47
CA LYS A 226 -9.41 15.33 -27.40
C LYS A 226 -9.11 13.83 -27.41
N ARG A 227 -7.94 13.40 -26.93
CA ARG A 227 -7.54 11.99 -26.83
C ARG A 227 -8.21 11.27 -25.65
N LEU A 228 -8.58 12.02 -24.60
CA LEU A 228 -9.07 11.48 -23.33
C LEU A 228 -10.33 10.60 -23.44
N PRO A 229 -11.36 10.93 -24.24
CA PRO A 229 -12.52 10.05 -24.40
C PRO A 229 -12.16 8.68 -24.98
N GLU A 230 -11.20 8.62 -25.92
CA GLU A 230 -10.74 7.36 -26.49
C GLU A 230 -9.92 6.54 -25.48
N VAL A 231 -9.10 7.21 -24.66
CA VAL A 231 -8.36 6.56 -23.56
C VAL A 231 -9.32 5.97 -22.53
N ALA A 232 -10.35 6.72 -22.13
CA ALA A 232 -11.39 6.21 -21.24
C ALA A 232 -12.16 5.04 -21.87
N ALA A 233 -12.47 5.10 -23.16
CA ALA A 233 -13.16 4.01 -23.87
C ALA A 233 -12.34 2.71 -23.94
N MET A 234 -11.00 2.79 -23.84
CA MET A 234 -10.13 1.61 -23.70
C MET A 234 -10.13 1.02 -22.28
N GLY A 235 -10.81 1.64 -21.31
CA GLY A 235 -10.90 1.17 -19.93
C GLY A 235 -9.74 1.60 -19.03
N PHE A 236 -8.99 2.64 -19.43
CA PHE A 236 -7.95 3.20 -18.57
C PHE A 236 -8.51 4.09 -17.47
N ASP A 237 -7.75 4.18 -16.39
CA ASP A 237 -8.07 4.96 -15.19
C ASP A 237 -7.14 6.15 -15.00
N VAL A 238 -5.87 5.99 -15.40
CA VAL A 238 -4.80 6.96 -15.21
C VAL A 238 -4.17 7.28 -16.55
N VAL A 239 -4.04 8.58 -16.83
CA VAL A 239 -3.20 9.09 -17.91
C VAL A 239 -1.89 9.57 -17.33
N TYR A 240 -0.79 8.95 -17.74
CA TYR A 240 0.55 9.40 -17.41
C TYR A 240 1.08 10.31 -18.51
N LEU A 241 1.48 11.53 -18.12
CA LEU A 241 2.13 12.49 -19.00
C LEU A 241 3.63 12.52 -18.70
N PRO A 242 4.50 12.39 -19.72
CA PRO A 242 5.89 12.81 -19.64
C PRO A 242 6.02 14.26 -19.16
N PRO A 243 7.23 14.72 -18.79
CA PRO A 243 7.42 16.09 -18.31
C PRO A 243 6.79 17.13 -19.24
N ILE A 244 6.06 18.08 -18.65
CA ILE A 244 5.29 19.12 -19.37
C ILE A 244 5.96 20.49 -19.32
N HIS A 245 7.21 20.53 -18.89
CA HIS A 245 7.98 21.74 -18.58
C HIS A 245 8.78 22.21 -19.80
N PRO A 246 9.29 23.45 -19.82
CA PRO A 246 10.24 23.91 -20.83
C PRO A 246 11.42 22.94 -21.00
N ILE A 247 11.91 22.80 -22.23
CA ILE A 247 12.98 21.87 -22.59
C ILE A 247 14.24 22.64 -22.97
N GLY A 248 15.38 22.21 -22.42
CA GLY A 248 16.69 22.80 -22.69
C GLY A 248 17.05 22.83 -24.19
N ARG A 249 17.86 23.81 -24.57
CA ARG A 249 18.41 24.00 -25.91
C ARG A 249 19.86 23.50 -25.97
N THR A 250 20.63 23.71 -24.91
CA THR A 250 22.03 23.30 -24.80
C THR A 250 22.14 21.78 -24.72
N PHE A 251 22.98 21.20 -25.58
CA PHE A 251 23.16 19.75 -25.76
C PHE A 251 21.86 18.98 -26.03
N ARG A 252 20.82 19.66 -26.54
CA ARG A 252 19.54 19.03 -26.89
C ARG A 252 19.76 17.85 -27.83
N LYS A 253 19.07 16.74 -27.55
CA LYS A 253 19.06 15.57 -28.43
C LYS A 253 18.10 15.71 -29.61
N GLY A 254 18.55 15.26 -30.78
CA GLY A 254 17.76 15.20 -32.00
C GLY A 254 16.98 13.87 -32.16
N PRO A 255 16.27 13.69 -33.28
CA PRO A 255 15.57 12.46 -33.63
C PRO A 255 16.46 11.22 -33.49
N ASN A 256 15.87 10.10 -33.09
CA ASN A 256 16.58 8.84 -32.85
C ASN A 256 17.74 8.94 -31.85
N ASN A 257 17.62 9.81 -30.83
CA ASN A 257 18.63 10.00 -29.78
C ASN A 257 19.99 10.50 -30.33
N SER A 258 19.96 11.24 -31.44
CA SER A 258 21.12 11.94 -32.02
C SER A 258 21.67 12.99 -31.04
N LEU A 259 22.99 13.19 -31.05
CA LEU A 259 23.65 14.29 -30.32
C LEU A 259 23.51 15.63 -31.04
N ASP A 260 23.24 15.59 -32.34
CA ASP A 260 23.04 16.78 -33.17
C ASP A 260 21.54 17.00 -33.34
N ALA A 261 20.99 17.97 -32.60
CA ALA A 261 19.63 18.47 -32.79
C ALA A 261 19.61 19.59 -33.83
N GLY A 262 18.69 19.51 -34.78
CA GLY A 262 18.35 20.62 -35.66
C GLY A 262 17.58 21.72 -34.91
N GLU A 263 17.52 22.91 -35.51
CA GLU A 263 16.87 24.10 -34.94
C GLU A 263 15.42 23.85 -34.51
N ASN A 264 14.70 23.00 -35.24
CA ASN A 264 13.29 22.70 -35.03
C ASN A 264 13.03 21.36 -34.32
N ASP A 265 14.07 20.69 -33.83
CA ASP A 265 13.90 19.43 -33.13
C ASP A 265 13.37 19.67 -31.70
N PRO A 266 12.31 18.96 -31.29
CA PRO A 266 11.59 19.26 -30.05
C PRO A 266 12.30 18.75 -28.78
N GLY A 267 13.40 18.00 -28.93
CA GLY A 267 14.18 17.48 -27.80
C GLY A 267 13.46 16.44 -26.94
N SER A 268 14.14 16.03 -25.87
CA SER A 268 13.63 15.15 -24.83
C SER A 268 12.85 15.95 -23.78
N PRO A 269 11.60 15.59 -23.43
CA PRO A 269 10.88 16.24 -22.33
C PRO A 269 11.60 16.15 -20.98
N TRP A 270 12.40 15.11 -20.76
CA TRP A 270 13.18 14.93 -19.53
C TRP A 270 14.39 15.86 -19.41
N ALA A 271 14.74 16.62 -20.46
CA ALA A 271 15.74 17.69 -20.40
C ALA A 271 15.09 18.99 -19.88
N ILE A 272 14.58 18.92 -18.65
CA ILE A 272 13.73 19.96 -18.03
C ILE A 272 14.53 21.23 -17.77
N GLY A 273 13.98 22.37 -18.17
CA GLY A 273 14.48 23.69 -17.85
C GLY A 273 14.99 24.45 -19.06
N GLY A 274 14.62 25.71 -19.13
CA GLY A 274 15.16 26.70 -20.06
C GLY A 274 14.93 28.11 -19.53
N PRO A 275 15.26 29.15 -20.30
CA PRO A 275 14.96 30.55 -19.97
C PRO A 275 13.48 30.81 -19.65
N GLU A 276 12.57 29.96 -20.14
CA GLU A 276 11.13 30.05 -19.92
C GLU A 276 10.65 29.48 -18.57
N GLY A 277 11.51 28.80 -17.83
CA GLY A 277 11.22 28.25 -16.50
C GLY A 277 11.67 26.80 -16.30
N GLY A 278 11.42 26.30 -15.09
CA GLY A 278 11.83 24.97 -14.62
C GLY A 278 10.65 24.03 -14.33
N HIS A 279 10.77 23.27 -13.26
CA HIS A 279 9.83 22.22 -12.84
C HIS A 279 8.44 22.70 -12.42
N ASP A 280 8.25 24.01 -12.21
CA ASP A 280 6.95 24.64 -11.91
C ASP A 280 6.40 25.46 -13.08
N ALA A 281 7.02 25.36 -14.27
CA ALA A 281 6.58 26.02 -15.48
C ALA A 281 5.92 25.02 -16.45
N ILE A 282 5.04 25.54 -17.30
CA ILE A 282 4.47 24.83 -18.43
C ILE A 282 5.29 25.15 -19.69
N HIS A 283 5.61 24.13 -20.50
CA HIS A 283 6.23 24.34 -21.80
C HIS A 283 5.38 25.28 -22.65
N PRO A 284 5.93 26.38 -23.20
CA PRO A 284 5.14 27.40 -23.91
C PRO A 284 4.27 26.83 -25.04
N ASP A 285 4.81 25.88 -25.80
CA ASP A 285 4.07 25.22 -26.89
C ASP A 285 2.88 24.36 -26.43
N LEU A 286 2.85 23.92 -25.17
CA LEU A 286 1.71 23.18 -24.61
C LEU A 286 0.57 24.11 -24.17
N GLY A 287 0.87 25.39 -23.97
CA GLY A 287 -0.05 26.44 -23.55
C GLY A 287 0.29 27.01 -22.17
N THR A 288 -0.75 27.30 -21.39
CA THR A 288 -0.64 27.91 -20.06
C THR A 288 -1.13 26.98 -18.96
N GLU A 289 -0.93 27.37 -17.70
CA GLU A 289 -1.54 26.69 -16.55
C GLU A 289 -3.08 26.59 -16.65
N LYS A 290 -3.74 27.60 -17.27
CA LYS A 290 -5.18 27.56 -17.54
C LYS A 290 -5.56 26.47 -18.55
N ASP A 291 -4.69 26.20 -19.52
CA ASP A 291 -4.89 25.12 -20.48
C ASP A 291 -4.62 23.76 -19.84
N PHE A 292 -3.67 23.68 -18.92
CA PHE A 292 -3.41 22.47 -18.12
C PHE A 292 -4.58 22.14 -17.18
N THR A 293 -5.08 23.11 -16.42
CA THR A 293 -6.27 22.91 -15.56
C THR A 293 -7.52 22.58 -16.38
N PHE A 294 -7.67 23.11 -17.60
CA PHE A 294 -8.69 22.66 -18.54
C PHE A 294 -8.52 21.18 -18.92
N PHE A 295 -7.29 20.72 -19.20
CA PHE A 295 -7.00 19.31 -19.49
C PHE A 295 -7.33 18.41 -18.28
N LEU A 296 -6.93 18.79 -17.07
CA LEU A 296 -7.28 18.06 -15.83
C LEU A 296 -8.80 17.96 -15.65
N GLY A 297 -9.53 19.06 -15.90
CA GLY A 297 -10.99 19.07 -15.87
C GLY A 297 -11.61 18.13 -16.90
N LYS A 298 -11.02 18.01 -18.09
CA LYS A 298 -11.46 17.06 -19.13
C LYS A 298 -11.13 15.62 -18.78
N ALA A 299 -9.98 15.34 -18.19
CA ALA A 299 -9.62 14.01 -17.71
C ALA A 299 -10.61 13.54 -16.64
N LYS A 300 -10.89 14.40 -15.64
CA LYS A 300 -11.89 14.12 -14.61
C LYS A 300 -13.29 13.87 -15.18
N GLN A 301 -13.73 14.65 -16.17
CA GLN A 301 -15.02 14.43 -16.87
C GLN A 301 -15.07 13.07 -17.58
N ALA A 302 -13.94 12.56 -18.04
CA ALA A 302 -13.82 11.25 -18.69
C ALA A 302 -13.58 10.10 -17.68
N GLY A 303 -13.53 10.38 -16.37
CA GLY A 303 -13.23 9.38 -15.34
C GLY A 303 -11.75 9.02 -15.21
N LEU A 304 -10.85 9.87 -15.74
CA LEU A 304 -9.40 9.66 -15.74
C LEU A 304 -8.72 10.56 -14.69
N GLU A 305 -7.78 9.99 -13.93
CA GLU A 305 -6.80 10.73 -13.14
C GLU A 305 -5.56 11.03 -13.99
N VAL A 306 -4.87 12.14 -13.72
CA VAL A 306 -3.62 12.48 -14.40
C VAL A 306 -2.45 12.24 -13.47
N ALA A 307 -1.48 11.45 -13.93
CA ALA A 307 -0.18 11.27 -13.33
C ALA A 307 0.86 12.13 -14.05
N LEU A 308 1.61 12.93 -13.29
CA LEU A 308 2.67 13.77 -13.84
C LEU A 308 4.04 13.13 -13.59
N ASP A 309 4.93 13.19 -14.57
CA ASP A 309 6.34 12.82 -14.36
C ASP A 309 7.01 13.77 -13.36
N LEU A 310 7.72 13.22 -12.38
CA LEU A 310 8.61 13.94 -11.48
C LEU A 310 10.04 13.44 -11.70
N ALA A 311 10.77 14.13 -12.57
CA ALA A 311 12.18 13.85 -12.85
C ALA A 311 13.07 14.90 -12.20
N LEU A 312 13.74 14.54 -11.08
CA LEU A 312 14.65 15.44 -10.37
C LEU A 312 16.01 15.49 -11.07
N GLN A 313 16.11 16.33 -12.09
CA GLN A 313 17.28 16.58 -12.92
C GLN A 313 17.07 17.88 -13.70
N ALA A 314 18.12 18.43 -14.28
CA ALA A 314 18.03 19.71 -14.96
C ALA A 314 18.76 19.68 -16.30
N SER A 315 18.22 20.35 -17.32
CA SER A 315 19.02 20.69 -18.50
C SER A 315 20.10 21.72 -18.11
N PRO A 316 21.15 21.90 -18.94
CA PRO A 316 22.13 22.96 -18.72
C PRO A 316 21.56 24.38 -18.68
N ASP A 317 20.36 24.58 -19.24
CA ASP A 317 19.70 25.89 -19.33
C ASP A 317 18.66 26.11 -18.20
N HIS A 318 18.51 25.16 -17.28
CA HIS A 318 17.57 25.28 -16.18
C HIS A 318 18.00 26.42 -15.23
N PRO A 319 17.07 27.26 -14.73
CA PRO A 319 17.41 28.38 -13.82
C PRO A 319 18.27 27.99 -12.61
N TRP A 320 17.98 26.83 -11.99
CA TRP A 320 18.79 26.26 -10.91
C TRP A 320 20.29 26.13 -11.22
N VAL A 321 20.71 25.91 -12.47
CA VAL A 321 22.14 25.80 -12.80
C VAL A 321 22.88 27.11 -12.48
N THR A 322 22.21 28.25 -12.68
CA THR A 322 22.76 29.58 -12.36
C THR A 322 22.39 30.07 -10.97
N GLU A 323 21.18 29.78 -10.50
CA GLU A 323 20.63 30.31 -9.25
C GLU A 323 21.03 29.47 -8.03
N HIS A 324 21.23 28.16 -8.22
CA HIS A 324 21.53 27.16 -7.19
C HIS A 324 22.65 26.21 -7.63
N PRO A 325 23.86 26.73 -7.96
CA PRO A 325 24.97 25.89 -8.39
C PRO A 325 25.36 24.82 -7.35
N GLU A 326 25.07 25.04 -6.07
CA GLU A 326 25.27 24.09 -4.98
C GLU A 326 24.47 22.79 -5.14
N TRP A 327 23.35 22.80 -5.86
CA TRP A 327 22.54 21.61 -6.15
C TRP A 327 23.12 20.73 -7.25
N PHE A 328 24.31 21.04 -7.75
CA PHE A 328 25.04 20.26 -8.74
C PHE A 328 26.46 19.94 -8.26
N THR A 329 27.06 18.90 -8.84
CA THR A 329 28.47 18.59 -8.59
C THR A 329 29.35 19.27 -9.62
N THR A 330 29.97 20.38 -9.22
CA THR A 330 30.96 21.09 -10.04
C THR A 330 32.31 20.36 -9.99
N LEU A 331 32.85 20.04 -11.16
CA LEU A 331 34.17 19.44 -11.35
C LEU A 331 35.29 20.46 -11.13
N PRO A 332 36.56 20.02 -10.94
CA PRO A 332 37.69 20.92 -10.70
C PRO A 332 37.94 21.97 -11.80
N ASP A 333 37.46 21.75 -13.02
CA ASP A 333 37.55 22.69 -14.14
C ASP A 333 36.35 23.66 -14.23
N GLY A 334 35.40 23.57 -13.29
CA GLY A 334 34.19 24.39 -13.23
C GLY A 334 33.00 23.84 -14.02
N THR A 335 33.15 22.71 -14.72
CA THR A 335 32.05 22.09 -15.48
C THR A 335 31.19 21.17 -14.60
N ILE A 336 30.00 20.79 -15.09
CA ILE A 336 29.14 19.78 -14.47
C ILE A 336 29.07 18.58 -15.40
N ALA A 337 29.31 17.37 -14.86
CA ALA A 337 29.19 16.15 -15.64
C ALA A 337 27.71 15.87 -15.97
N TYR A 338 27.46 15.43 -17.21
CA TYR A 338 26.13 15.01 -17.63
C TYR A 338 25.72 13.70 -16.92
N ALA A 339 24.42 13.44 -16.82
CA ALA A 339 23.92 12.25 -16.13
C ALA A 339 24.15 10.96 -16.95
N GLU A 340 24.39 9.85 -16.26
CA GLU A 340 24.52 8.52 -16.87
C GLU A 340 23.70 7.48 -16.11
N ASN A 341 23.17 6.51 -16.84
CA ASN A 341 22.69 5.25 -16.28
C ASN A 341 23.26 4.12 -17.15
N PRO A 342 24.51 3.69 -16.89
CA PRO A 342 25.29 2.89 -17.82
C PRO A 342 24.52 1.65 -18.33
N PRO A 343 24.54 1.40 -19.66
CA PRO A 343 25.38 2.03 -20.69
C PRO A 343 24.81 3.34 -21.28
N LYS A 344 23.67 3.84 -20.79
CA LYS A 344 23.01 5.04 -21.34
C LYS A 344 23.70 6.32 -20.87
N LYS A 345 23.82 7.27 -21.80
CA LYS A 345 24.37 8.61 -21.58
C LYS A 345 23.31 9.67 -21.86
N TYR A 346 23.22 10.67 -20.99
CA TYR A 346 22.23 11.74 -21.06
C TYR A 346 22.93 13.10 -21.10
N GLN A 347 23.56 13.40 -22.24
CA GLN A 347 24.34 14.63 -22.46
C GLN A 347 23.51 15.92 -22.32
N ASP A 348 22.19 15.80 -22.43
CA ASP A 348 21.19 16.86 -22.36
C ASP A 348 20.76 17.22 -20.91
N ILE A 349 21.30 16.54 -19.89
CA ILE A 349 20.91 16.75 -18.48
C ILE A 349 22.07 16.63 -17.48
N TYR A 350 21.92 17.35 -16.36
CA TYR A 350 22.74 17.28 -15.17
C TYR A 350 22.02 16.58 -14.02
N PRO A 351 22.70 15.71 -13.26
CA PRO A 351 22.16 15.10 -12.06
C PRO A 351 22.20 16.09 -10.88
N ILE A 352 21.23 15.98 -9.99
CA ILE A 352 21.16 16.78 -8.76
C ILE A 352 22.07 16.18 -7.67
N ASN A 353 22.79 17.05 -6.96
CA ASN A 353 23.55 16.75 -5.76
C ASN A 353 22.72 17.12 -4.52
N PHE A 354 22.47 16.13 -3.66
CA PHE A 354 21.66 16.30 -2.45
C PHE A 354 22.49 16.60 -1.19
N ASP A 355 23.81 16.50 -1.27
CA ASP A 355 24.70 16.52 -0.11
C ASP A 355 25.23 17.93 0.22
N ASN A 356 25.29 18.83 -0.77
CA ASN A 356 25.79 20.19 -0.58
C ASN A 356 24.78 21.11 0.12
N ASP A 357 23.50 21.03 -0.26
CA ASP A 357 22.39 21.79 0.34
C ASP A 357 21.12 20.94 0.36
N TYR A 358 21.11 19.95 1.26
CA TYR A 358 19.98 19.04 1.42
C TYR A 358 18.68 19.77 1.80
N GLU A 359 18.77 20.81 2.64
CA GLU A 359 17.58 21.51 3.14
C GLU A 359 16.93 22.38 2.08
N GLY A 360 17.70 23.20 1.34
CA GLY A 360 17.13 24.04 0.29
C GLY A 360 16.48 23.20 -0.80
N LEU A 361 17.20 22.17 -1.29
CA LEU A 361 16.71 21.29 -2.35
C LEU A 361 15.43 20.54 -1.92
N ARG A 362 15.41 19.93 -0.71
CA ARG A 362 14.25 19.14 -0.31
C ARG A 362 12.99 19.98 -0.14
N GLN A 363 13.13 21.22 0.36
CA GLN A 363 12.00 22.14 0.50
C GLN A 363 11.51 22.63 -0.86
N GLU A 364 12.42 22.88 -1.80
CA GLU A 364 12.06 23.28 -3.17
C GLU A 364 11.30 22.17 -3.90
N VAL A 365 11.75 20.92 -3.81
CA VAL A 365 11.02 19.79 -4.42
C VAL A 365 9.64 19.62 -3.78
N LEU A 366 9.53 19.78 -2.46
CA LEU A 366 8.22 19.76 -1.78
C LEU A 366 7.31 20.90 -2.27
N ARG A 367 7.86 22.10 -2.50
CA ARG A 367 7.11 23.24 -3.07
C ARG A 367 6.59 22.89 -4.47
N ILE A 368 7.42 22.32 -5.34
CA ILE A 368 7.04 21.89 -6.70
C ILE A 368 5.91 20.86 -6.66
N VAL A 369 6.06 19.81 -5.85
CA VAL A 369 5.05 18.76 -5.70
C VAL A 369 3.72 19.36 -5.24
N ARG A 370 3.75 20.25 -4.22
CA ARG A 370 2.56 20.95 -3.72
C ARG A 370 1.96 21.91 -4.74
N HIS A 371 2.77 22.56 -5.58
CA HIS A 371 2.28 23.41 -6.66
C HIS A 371 1.40 22.59 -7.63
N TRP A 372 1.89 21.46 -8.13
CA TRP A 372 1.11 20.61 -9.03
C TRP A 372 -0.11 19.96 -8.34
N MET A 373 0.02 19.61 -7.06
CA MET A 373 -1.11 19.16 -6.25
C MET A 373 -2.22 20.23 -6.15
N SER A 374 -1.84 21.50 -6.00
CA SER A 374 -2.80 22.61 -5.91
C SER A 374 -3.61 22.81 -7.20
N LEU A 375 -3.06 22.38 -8.34
CA LEU A 375 -3.75 22.38 -9.63
C LEU A 375 -4.61 21.13 -9.86
N GLY A 376 -4.46 20.09 -9.01
CA GLY A 376 -5.27 18.88 -9.02
C GLY A 376 -4.54 17.59 -9.41
N VAL A 377 -3.20 17.60 -9.54
CA VAL A 377 -2.41 16.39 -9.77
C VAL A 377 -2.26 15.61 -8.46
N ARG A 378 -2.75 14.36 -8.43
CA ARG A 378 -2.71 13.50 -7.23
C ARG A 378 -1.89 12.23 -7.42
N ILE A 379 -1.23 12.09 -8.57
CA ILE A 379 -0.37 10.96 -8.88
C ILE A 379 0.94 11.50 -9.49
N PHE A 380 2.07 11.02 -8.99
CA PHE A 380 3.39 11.34 -9.52
C PHE A 380 4.10 10.06 -9.95
N ARG A 381 4.48 9.97 -11.23
CA ARG A 381 5.42 8.95 -11.71
C ARG A 381 6.81 9.52 -11.49
N VAL A 382 7.54 8.98 -10.53
CA VAL A 382 8.87 9.47 -10.16
C VAL A 382 9.92 8.78 -11.02
N ASP A 383 10.69 9.58 -11.77
CA ASP A 383 11.73 9.10 -12.67
C ASP A 383 13.00 8.70 -11.92
N ASN A 384 13.49 7.48 -12.18
CA ASN A 384 14.74 6.96 -11.65
C ASN A 384 15.01 7.29 -10.16
N PRO A 385 14.07 7.08 -9.21
CA PRO A 385 14.24 7.47 -7.80
C PRO A 385 15.44 6.79 -7.15
N HIS A 386 15.85 5.63 -7.68
CA HIS A 386 17.02 4.87 -7.24
C HIS A 386 18.38 5.57 -7.46
N THR A 387 18.38 6.70 -8.18
CA THR A 387 19.57 7.55 -8.39
C THR A 387 19.64 8.73 -7.41
N LYS A 388 18.64 8.88 -6.53
CA LYS A 388 18.53 9.94 -5.51
C LYS A 388 18.56 9.29 -4.12
N PRO A 389 18.93 10.02 -3.05
CA PRO A 389 19.00 9.45 -1.71
C PRO A 389 17.66 8.87 -1.25
N LEU A 390 17.67 7.69 -0.64
CA LEU A 390 16.44 7.02 -0.21
C LEU A 390 15.72 7.78 0.90
N HIS A 391 16.47 8.33 1.86
CA HIS A 391 15.91 9.10 2.98
C HIS A 391 15.22 10.39 2.51
N PHE A 392 15.61 10.93 1.35
CA PHE A 392 14.92 12.07 0.75
C PHE A 392 13.50 11.69 0.33
N TRP A 393 13.35 10.57 -0.36
CA TRP A 393 12.04 10.08 -0.78
C TRP A 393 11.15 9.71 0.39
N GLU A 394 11.71 9.01 1.38
CA GLU A 394 11.01 8.69 2.62
C GLU A 394 10.48 9.96 3.29
N TRP A 395 11.31 11.00 3.40
CA TRP A 395 10.88 12.28 3.95
C TRP A 395 9.80 12.95 3.10
N LEU A 396 9.99 13.05 1.78
CA LEU A 396 9.08 13.77 0.88
C LEU A 396 7.69 13.12 0.89
N ILE A 397 7.63 11.80 0.73
CA ILE A 397 6.37 11.04 0.63
C ILE A 397 5.60 11.14 1.94
N HIS A 398 6.25 10.90 3.09
CA HIS A 398 5.59 11.03 4.38
C HIS A 398 5.10 12.47 4.61
N THR A 399 5.91 13.48 4.30
CA THR A 399 5.51 14.90 4.47
C THR A 399 4.31 15.28 3.59
N VAL A 400 4.22 14.73 2.37
CA VAL A 400 3.06 14.95 1.49
C VAL A 400 1.84 14.18 2.02
N ASN A 401 1.99 12.91 2.37
CA ASN A 401 0.87 12.08 2.80
C ASN A 401 0.35 12.42 4.21
N GLU A 402 1.13 13.11 5.04
CA GLU A 402 0.65 13.68 6.31
C GLU A 402 -0.51 14.66 6.11
N THR A 403 -0.47 15.47 5.04
CA THR A 403 -1.54 16.43 4.72
C THR A 403 -2.49 15.91 3.64
N ASP A 404 -1.98 15.10 2.72
CA ASP A 404 -2.63 14.67 1.49
C ASP A 404 -2.42 13.16 1.26
N PRO A 405 -3.03 12.29 2.11
CA PRO A 405 -2.80 10.84 2.06
C PRO A 405 -3.37 10.14 0.81
N ASP A 406 -4.12 10.86 -0.04
CA ASP A 406 -4.59 10.35 -1.33
C ASP A 406 -3.55 10.51 -2.46
N VAL A 407 -2.45 11.23 -2.25
CA VAL A 407 -1.39 11.36 -3.26
C VAL A 407 -0.62 10.05 -3.41
N VAL A 408 -0.46 9.60 -4.65
CA VAL A 408 0.22 8.33 -5.01
C VAL A 408 1.53 8.62 -5.72
N PHE A 409 2.60 7.97 -5.28
CA PHE A 409 3.91 7.99 -5.92
C PHE A 409 4.23 6.62 -6.53
N LEU A 410 4.54 6.61 -7.83
CA LEU A 410 5.00 5.43 -8.58
C LEU A 410 6.52 5.52 -8.80
N ALA A 411 7.27 4.55 -8.28
CA ALA A 411 8.72 4.47 -8.47
C ALA A 411 9.10 3.80 -9.79
N GLU A 412 9.72 4.51 -10.73
CA GLU A 412 10.37 3.90 -11.89
C GLU A 412 11.79 3.44 -11.53
N ALA A 413 11.89 2.28 -10.89
CA ALA A 413 13.17 1.76 -10.41
C ALA A 413 13.53 0.42 -11.05
N PHE A 414 14.07 0.44 -12.28
CA PHE A 414 14.68 -0.75 -12.89
C PHE A 414 16.11 -0.96 -12.38
N THR A 415 16.22 -1.35 -11.12
CA THR A 415 17.49 -1.55 -10.41
C THR A 415 17.50 -2.91 -9.70
N ARG A 416 18.47 -3.20 -8.83
CA ARG A 416 18.55 -4.48 -8.10
C ARG A 416 17.41 -4.64 -7.09
N PRO A 417 17.00 -5.87 -6.74
CA PRO A 417 15.81 -6.12 -5.91
C PRO A 417 15.81 -5.45 -4.53
N ALA A 418 16.97 -5.36 -3.87
CA ALA A 418 17.06 -4.75 -2.55
C ALA A 418 16.62 -3.29 -2.58
N LEU A 419 17.10 -2.50 -3.54
CA LEU A 419 16.78 -1.09 -3.65
C LEU A 419 15.32 -0.87 -4.09
N MET A 420 14.80 -1.70 -5.00
CA MET A 420 13.37 -1.67 -5.37
C MET A 420 12.47 -1.89 -4.16
N ARG A 421 12.76 -2.93 -3.36
CA ARG A 421 11.97 -3.25 -2.16
C ARG A 421 12.06 -2.15 -1.12
N THR A 422 13.24 -1.57 -0.89
CA THR A 422 13.39 -0.51 0.12
C THR A 422 12.69 0.78 -0.30
N LEU A 423 12.65 1.13 -1.59
CA LEU A 423 11.86 2.28 -2.07
C LEU A 423 10.37 2.09 -1.75
N ALA A 424 9.80 0.91 -2.01
CA ALA A 424 8.41 0.62 -1.65
C ALA A 424 8.18 0.69 -0.13
N LYS A 425 9.07 0.08 0.68
CA LYS A 425 9.00 0.14 2.15
C LYS A 425 9.03 1.57 2.68
N ALA A 426 9.83 2.44 2.05
CA ALA A 426 9.99 3.84 2.44
C ALA A 426 8.80 4.74 2.10
N GLY A 427 7.77 4.24 1.41
CA GLY A 427 6.51 4.94 1.20
C GLY A 427 6.02 4.99 -0.25
N PHE A 428 6.80 4.54 -1.25
CA PHE A 428 6.30 4.50 -2.63
C PHE A 428 5.13 3.51 -2.75
N GLN A 429 3.95 4.04 -3.08
CA GLN A 429 2.72 3.27 -3.24
C GLN A 429 2.78 2.23 -4.35
N GLN A 430 3.49 2.55 -5.44
CA GLN A 430 3.62 1.65 -6.58
C GLN A 430 5.08 1.55 -7.03
N SER A 431 5.40 0.43 -7.67
CA SER A 431 6.73 0.16 -8.22
C SER A 431 6.60 -0.39 -9.64
N TYR A 432 7.40 0.15 -10.56
CA TYR A 432 7.73 -0.59 -11.78
C TYR A 432 8.40 -1.92 -11.41
N THR A 433 8.26 -2.92 -12.29
CA THR A 433 8.69 -4.30 -12.00
C THR A 433 9.54 -4.85 -13.14
N TYR A 434 10.09 -6.05 -12.96
CA TYR A 434 10.80 -6.75 -14.03
C TYR A 434 9.88 -7.42 -15.06
N PHE A 435 8.59 -7.10 -15.08
CA PHE A 435 7.59 -7.77 -15.91
C PHE A 435 8.01 -7.90 -17.39
N THR A 436 8.61 -6.85 -17.97
CA THR A 436 9.08 -6.87 -19.37
C THR A 436 10.22 -7.87 -19.65
N TRP A 437 10.93 -8.31 -18.61
CA TRP A 437 11.98 -9.32 -18.67
C TRP A 437 11.57 -10.65 -18.02
N ARG A 438 10.26 -10.91 -17.88
CA ARG A 438 9.70 -12.20 -17.43
C ARG A 438 8.71 -12.66 -18.49
N ASN A 439 9.18 -13.53 -19.39
CA ASN A 439 8.46 -13.88 -20.61
C ASN A 439 8.22 -15.40 -20.72
N THR A 440 9.09 -16.21 -20.13
CA THR A 440 8.89 -17.67 -20.10
C THR A 440 7.90 -18.06 -19.01
N LYS A 441 7.31 -19.25 -19.14
CA LYS A 441 6.40 -19.80 -18.13
C LYS A 441 7.06 -20.01 -16.75
N GLU A 442 8.37 -20.22 -16.69
CA GLU A 442 9.10 -20.37 -15.43
C GLU A 442 9.40 -19.01 -14.78
N GLU A 443 9.52 -17.96 -15.58
CA GLU A 443 9.76 -16.59 -15.12
C GLU A 443 8.50 -15.89 -14.57
N LEU A 444 7.31 -16.22 -15.10
CA LEU A 444 5.99 -15.71 -14.71
C LEU A 444 5.40 -16.52 -13.55
#